data_AF-A0AAE0PT34-F1
#
_entry.id   AF-A0AAE0PT34-F1
#
_cell.length_a   1.000
_cell.length_b   1.000
_cell.length_c   1.000
_cell.angle_alpha   90.00
_cell.angle_beta   90.00
_cell.angle_gamma   90.00
#
_symmetry.space_group_name_H-M   'P 1'
#
loop_
_entity.id
_entity.type
_entity.pdbx_description
1 polymer ?
#
loop_
_entity_poly.entity_id
_entity_poly.type
_entity_poly.pdbx_seq_one_letter_code
_entity_poly.pdbx_strand_id
1 'polypeptide(L)'
;MLDMELPGRRQRYKTHLSTTSNSQTPNSTMAKTKELSKDTRNKIVDLHRAGKTESAIGKQLGVKKSTVGAIIRKWKTYKTTDNLPRSGAPRKISPRGVKMITRTVSKNPRTTRGDLVNDLQSYHQ
;
A
#
# COMPACT_ATOMS: atom_id res chain seq x y z
N MET A 1 -66.93 -20.31 -13.43
CA MET A 1 -66.53 -21.20 -14.54
C MET A 1 -66.09 -20.28 -15.67
N LEU A 2 -64.80 -19.98 -15.79
CA LEU A 2 -63.73 -20.79 -16.40
C LEU A 2 -63.92 -20.90 -17.91
N ASP A 3 -63.03 -20.21 -18.64
CA ASP A 3 -62.33 -20.66 -19.86
C ASP A 3 -61.18 -19.64 -20.09
N MET A 4 -59.97 -19.87 -19.55
CA MET A 4 -58.80 -20.54 -20.16
C MET A 4 -58.39 -20.02 -21.56
N GLU A 5 -57.36 -19.17 -21.61
CA GLU A 5 -56.31 -19.24 -22.63
C GLU A 5 -54.98 -18.73 -22.02
N LEU A 6 -53.92 -19.52 -22.21
CA LEU A 6 -52.58 -19.43 -21.63
C LEU A 6 -51.65 -18.45 -22.40
N PRO A 7 -50.43 -18.13 -21.90
CA PRO A 7 -49.77 -16.85 -22.11
C PRO A 7 -49.05 -16.71 -23.46
N GLY A 8 -49.32 -15.59 -24.14
CA GLY A 8 -48.54 -15.14 -25.28
C GLY A 8 -47.09 -14.83 -24.89
N ARG A 9 -46.17 -15.66 -25.37
CA ARG A 9 -44.70 -15.47 -25.31
C ARG A 9 -44.33 -14.10 -25.90
N ARG A 10 -44.09 -13.10 -25.05
CA ARG A 10 -43.43 -11.87 -25.47
C ARG A 10 -41.96 -12.18 -25.73
N GLN A 11 -41.59 -12.10 -27.00
CA GLN A 11 -40.25 -12.38 -27.50
C GLN A 11 -39.18 -11.59 -26.75
N ARG A 12 -38.06 -12.27 -26.54
CA ARG A 12 -36.85 -11.73 -25.94
C ARG A 12 -36.21 -10.66 -26.83
N TYR A 13 -35.87 -9.55 -26.18
CA TYR A 13 -34.90 -8.49 -26.51
C TYR A 13 -34.13 -8.59 -27.83
N LYS A 14 -34.05 -7.46 -28.55
CA LYS A 14 -32.85 -7.01 -29.26
C LYS A 14 -32.87 -5.48 -29.39
N THR A 15 -32.45 -4.76 -28.35
CA THR A 15 -31.88 -3.42 -28.53
C THR A 15 -30.37 -3.57 -28.50
N HIS A 16 -29.76 -3.39 -29.66
CA HIS A 16 -28.32 -3.37 -29.85
C HIS A 16 -27.79 -2.07 -29.25
N LEU A 17 -27.46 -2.13 -27.95
CA LEU A 17 -26.74 -1.06 -27.29
C LEU A 17 -25.34 -0.99 -27.92
N SER A 18 -25.05 0.18 -28.48
CA SER A 18 -23.77 0.57 -29.05
C SER A 18 -22.63 0.05 -28.18
N THR A 19 -21.83 -0.85 -28.73
CA THR A 19 -20.56 -1.22 -28.11
C THR A 19 -19.66 -0.01 -28.25
N THR A 20 -19.63 0.87 -27.25
CA THR A 20 -18.49 1.77 -27.08
C THR A 20 -17.27 0.86 -26.95
N SER A 21 -16.42 0.94 -27.96
CA SER A 21 -15.22 0.14 -28.09
C SER A 21 -14.43 0.20 -26.78
N ASN A 22 -14.26 -0.99 -26.22
CA ASN A 22 -13.37 -1.32 -25.14
C ASN A 22 -11.94 -0.90 -25.56
N SER A 23 -11.52 0.30 -25.18
CA SER A 23 -10.13 0.71 -25.35
C SER A 23 -9.32 -0.06 -24.33
N GLN A 24 -8.77 -1.19 -24.79
CA GLN A 24 -7.74 -1.99 -24.16
C GLN A 24 -6.85 -1.11 -23.27
N THR A 25 -6.90 -1.34 -21.96
CA THR A 25 -5.82 -0.87 -21.10
C THR A 25 -4.56 -1.60 -21.59
N PRO A 26 -3.46 -0.92 -21.96
CA PRO A 26 -2.21 -1.62 -22.16
C PRO A 26 -1.86 -2.22 -20.80
N ASN A 27 -2.01 -3.54 -20.72
CA ASN A 27 -1.66 -4.33 -19.57
C ASN A 27 -0.18 -4.02 -19.32
N SER A 28 0.08 -3.21 -18.28
CA SER A 28 1.42 -2.80 -17.92
C SER A 28 2.19 -4.08 -17.61
N THR A 29 3.00 -4.52 -18.56
CA THR A 29 4.12 -5.45 -18.37
C THR A 29 4.65 -5.24 -16.97
N MET A 30 4.76 -6.30 -16.16
CA MET A 30 5.26 -6.25 -14.77
C MET A 30 6.69 -5.70 -14.76
N ALA A 31 6.79 -4.39 -14.89
CA ALA A 31 8.01 -3.63 -14.81
C ALA A 31 8.38 -3.60 -13.34
N LYS A 32 9.66 -3.91 -13.09
CA LYS A 32 10.38 -3.76 -11.82
C LYS A 32 9.73 -2.68 -10.94
N THR A 33 9.41 -3.03 -9.70
CA THR A 33 8.71 -2.23 -8.68
C THR A 33 9.41 -0.89 -8.43
N LYS A 34 9.26 0.06 -9.35
CA LYS A 34 9.74 1.42 -9.20
C LYS A 34 8.68 2.18 -8.42
N GLU A 35 9.06 2.59 -7.21
CA GLU A 35 8.27 3.48 -6.37
C GLU A 35 7.88 4.73 -7.18
N LEU A 36 6.62 5.18 -7.03
CA LEU A 36 6.12 6.39 -7.70
C LEU A 36 6.93 7.61 -7.24
N SER A 37 7.23 8.54 -8.14
CA SER A 37 7.95 9.78 -7.78
C SER A 37 7.18 10.61 -6.75
N LYS A 38 7.90 11.40 -5.95
CA LYS A 38 7.31 12.27 -4.92
C LYS A 38 6.33 13.27 -5.53
N ASP A 39 6.68 13.83 -6.69
CA ASP A 39 5.85 14.83 -7.38
C ASP A 39 4.50 14.26 -7.81
N THR A 40 4.47 13.03 -8.34
CA THR A 40 3.21 12.40 -8.73
C THR A 40 2.35 12.07 -7.50
N ARG A 41 2.98 11.70 -6.37
CA ARG A 41 2.26 11.49 -5.09
C ARG A 41 1.64 12.78 -4.54
N ASN A 42 2.36 13.90 -4.62
CA ASN A 42 1.84 15.21 -4.21
C ASN A 42 0.66 15.64 -5.08
N LYS A 43 0.79 15.54 -6.41
CA LYS A 43 -0.30 15.84 -7.35
C LYS A 43 -1.57 15.02 -7.08
N ILE A 44 -1.43 13.74 -6.69
CA ILE A 44 -2.56 12.89 -6.30
C ILE A 44 -3.29 13.49 -5.08
N VAL A 45 -2.55 13.93 -4.06
CA VAL A 45 -3.14 14.55 -2.87
C VAL A 45 -3.82 15.87 -3.21
N ASP A 46 -3.20 16.72 -4.03
CA ASP A 46 -3.77 18.01 -4.42
C ASP A 46 -5.08 17.85 -5.20
N LEU A 47 -5.12 16.93 -6.16
CA LEU A 47 -6.32 16.63 -6.93
C LEU A 47 -7.43 16.01 -6.05
N HIS A 48 -7.06 15.23 -5.05
CA HIS A 48 -8.02 14.69 -4.08
C HIS A 48 -8.59 15.79 -3.18
N ARG A 49 -7.77 16.73 -2.73
CA ARG A 49 -8.22 17.92 -1.96
C ARG A 49 -9.15 18.81 -2.78
N ALA A 50 -8.94 18.87 -4.10
CA ALA A 50 -9.83 19.54 -5.05
C ALA A 50 -11.15 18.77 -5.31
N GLY A 51 -11.41 17.65 -4.62
CA GLY A 51 -12.67 16.91 -4.71
C GLY A 51 -12.77 15.94 -5.91
N LYS A 52 -11.68 15.71 -6.65
CA LYS A 52 -11.71 14.75 -7.77
C LYS A 52 -11.83 13.31 -7.27
N THR A 53 -12.57 12.50 -8.02
CA THR A 53 -12.71 11.07 -7.73
C THR A 53 -11.41 10.31 -7.99
N GLU A 54 -11.14 9.25 -7.23
CA GLU A 54 -9.91 8.47 -7.36
C GLU A 54 -9.72 7.89 -8.77
N SER A 55 -10.81 7.52 -9.44
CA SER A 55 -10.80 7.00 -10.81
C SER A 55 -10.38 8.07 -11.82
N ALA A 56 -10.90 9.30 -11.66
CA ALA A 56 -10.52 10.43 -12.52
C ALA A 56 -9.04 10.81 -12.35
N ILE A 57 -8.55 10.82 -11.11
CA ILE A 57 -7.12 11.08 -10.80
C ILE A 57 -6.23 10.01 -11.44
N GLY A 58 -6.61 8.73 -11.31
CA GLY A 58 -5.86 7.63 -11.91
C GLY A 58 -5.77 7.74 -13.43
N LYS A 59 -6.89 8.04 -14.10
CA LYS A 59 -6.91 8.27 -15.56
C LYS A 59 -6.05 9.47 -15.97
N GLN A 60 -6.14 10.58 -15.25
CA GLN A 60 -5.38 11.81 -15.55
C GLN A 60 -3.87 11.60 -15.43
N LEU A 61 -3.42 10.81 -14.45
CA LEU A 61 -2.00 10.60 -14.15
C LEU A 61 -1.42 9.29 -14.73
N GLY A 62 -2.24 8.48 -15.41
CA GLY A 62 -1.82 7.15 -15.89
C GLY A 62 -1.51 6.15 -14.76
N VAL A 63 -2.07 6.36 -13.57
CA VAL A 63 -1.83 5.54 -12.38
C VAL A 63 -3.06 4.66 -12.09
N LYS A 64 -2.83 3.42 -11.68
CA LYS A 64 -3.92 2.50 -11.29
C LYS A 64 -4.74 3.10 -10.12
N LYS A 65 -6.07 2.97 -10.17
CA LYS A 65 -6.99 3.44 -9.11
C LYS A 65 -6.58 2.94 -7.72
N SER A 66 -6.15 1.68 -7.61
CA SER A 66 -5.71 1.09 -6.34
C SER A 66 -4.50 1.82 -5.73
N THR A 67 -3.55 2.26 -6.55
CA THR A 67 -2.38 3.04 -6.12
C THR A 67 -2.80 4.43 -5.64
N VAL A 68 -3.71 5.09 -6.34
CA VAL A 68 -4.29 6.39 -5.92
C VAL A 68 -4.97 6.25 -4.55
N GLY A 69 -5.83 5.24 -4.38
CA GLY A 69 -6.50 4.98 -3.10
C GLY A 69 -5.53 4.65 -1.96
N ALA A 70 -4.46 3.89 -2.23
CA ALA A 70 -3.43 3.61 -1.23
C ALA A 70 -2.71 4.88 -0.76
N ILE A 71 -2.36 5.79 -1.68
CA ILE A 71 -1.73 7.07 -1.36
C ILE A 71 -2.67 7.95 -0.55
N ILE A 72 -3.94 8.07 -0.95
CA ILE A 72 -4.94 8.88 -0.22
C ILE A 72 -5.15 8.34 1.19
N ARG A 73 -5.30 7.03 1.36
CA ARG A 73 -5.46 6.40 2.67
C ARG A 73 -4.25 6.66 3.57
N LYS A 74 -3.03 6.49 3.03
CA LYS A 74 -1.78 6.79 3.75
C LYS A 74 -1.71 8.26 4.15
N TRP A 75 -2.05 9.18 3.25
CA TRP A 75 -2.07 10.61 3.54
C TRP A 75 -3.12 10.96 4.61
N LYS A 76 -4.30 10.33 4.59
CA LYS A 76 -5.32 10.55 5.63
C LYS A 76 -4.80 10.19 7.03
N THR A 77 -4.09 9.08 7.16
CA THR A 77 -3.53 8.58 8.43
C THR A 77 -2.31 9.35 8.90
N TYR A 78 -1.30 9.53 8.04
CA TYR A 78 0.02 10.02 8.44
C TYR A 78 0.30 11.48 8.01
N LYS A 79 -0.60 12.10 7.24
CA LYS A 79 -0.43 13.44 6.63
C LYS A 79 0.85 13.60 5.79
N THR A 80 1.46 12.50 5.35
CA THR A 80 2.68 12.51 4.53
C THR A 80 2.49 11.79 3.20
N THR A 81 3.13 12.32 2.17
CA THR A 81 3.28 11.69 0.85
C THR A 81 4.61 10.97 0.72
N ASP A 82 5.54 11.15 1.65
CA ASP A 82 6.86 10.52 1.63
C ASP A 82 6.80 9.03 1.95
N ASN A 83 7.75 8.27 1.42
CA ASN A 83 7.83 6.83 1.70
C ASN A 83 8.28 6.62 3.14
N LEU A 84 7.44 5.92 3.91
CA LEU A 84 7.80 5.52 5.27
C LEU A 84 8.84 4.41 5.19
N PRO A 85 9.78 4.32 6.14
CA PRO A 85 10.59 3.12 6.29
C PRO A 85 9.66 1.91 6.35
N ARG A 86 10.06 0.82 5.70
CA ARG A 86 9.30 -0.43 5.73
C ARG A 86 9.11 -0.85 7.18
N SER A 87 7.90 -1.30 7.52
CA SER A 87 7.66 -1.98 8.78
C SER A 87 8.52 -3.24 8.79
N GLY A 88 9.61 -3.20 9.57
CA GLY A 88 10.44 -4.36 9.86
C GLY A 88 10.09 -4.96 11.22
N ALA A 89 10.67 -6.12 11.53
CA ALA A 89 10.55 -6.69 12.85
C ALA A 89 11.19 -5.75 13.91
N PRO A 90 10.56 -5.58 15.08
CA PRO A 90 11.20 -4.88 16.20
C PRO A 90 12.54 -5.53 16.56
N ARG A 91 13.53 -4.70 16.89
CA ARG A 91 14.84 -5.18 17.35
C ARG A 91 14.70 -5.89 18.69
N LYS A 92 15.36 -7.04 18.84
CA LYS A 92 15.37 -7.81 20.10
C LYS A 92 16.22 -7.16 21.20
N ILE A 93 17.27 -6.43 20.81
CA ILE A 93 18.19 -5.74 21.73
C ILE A 93 18.01 -4.23 21.57
N SER A 94 17.96 -3.51 22.68
CA SER A 94 17.86 -2.05 22.69
C SER A 94 19.13 -1.39 22.13
N PRO A 95 19.08 -0.15 21.61
CA PRO A 95 20.27 0.57 21.17
C PRO A 95 21.32 0.74 22.27
N ARG A 96 20.90 0.82 23.54
CA ARG A 96 21.79 0.86 24.70
C ARG A 96 22.49 -0.48 24.92
N GLY A 97 21.75 -1.59 24.85
CA GLY A 97 22.31 -2.93 24.96
C GLY A 97 23.36 -3.20 23.89
N VAL A 98 23.10 -2.80 22.64
CA VAL A 98 24.09 -2.90 21.56
C VAL A 98 25.37 -2.11 21.89
N LYS A 99 25.26 -0.85 22.33
CA LYS A 99 26.41 -0.04 22.72
C LYS A 99 27.23 -0.66 23.86
N MET A 100 26.55 -1.23 24.84
CA MET A 100 27.20 -1.94 25.95
C MET A 100 28.00 -3.13 25.46
N ILE A 101 27.40 -4.01 24.65
CA ILE A 101 28.10 -5.17 24.06
C ILE A 101 29.34 -4.70 23.30
N THR A 102 29.20 -3.71 22.41
CA THR A 102 30.34 -3.19 21.63
C THR A 102 31.45 -2.68 22.55
N ARG A 103 31.11 -1.94 23.62
CA ARG A 103 32.09 -1.41 24.57
C ARG A 103 32.79 -2.50 25.37
N THR A 104 32.04 -3.48 25.89
CA THR A 104 32.58 -4.58 26.69
C THR A 104 33.52 -5.46 25.88
N VAL A 105 33.12 -5.86 24.67
CA VAL A 105 33.95 -6.66 23.75
C VAL A 105 35.18 -5.88 23.29
N SER A 106 35.06 -4.57 23.02
CA SER A 106 36.22 -3.76 22.64
C SER A 106 37.23 -3.60 23.78
N LYS A 107 36.75 -3.51 25.03
CA LYS A 107 37.61 -3.38 26.21
C LYS A 107 38.31 -4.68 26.55
N ASN A 108 37.56 -5.79 26.55
CA ASN A 108 38.04 -7.11 26.91
C ASN A 108 37.57 -8.13 25.84
N PRO A 109 38.34 -8.35 24.76
CA PRO A 109 37.89 -9.20 23.65
C PRO A 109 37.69 -10.68 24.01
N ARG A 110 38.13 -11.10 25.20
CA ARG A 110 37.95 -12.46 25.74
C ARG A 110 36.63 -12.66 26.50
N THR A 111 35.80 -11.63 26.64
CA THR A 111 34.48 -11.76 27.31
C THR A 111 33.59 -12.74 26.58
N THR A 112 32.91 -13.61 27.32
CA THR A 112 32.06 -14.65 26.72
C THR A 112 30.67 -14.12 26.41
N ARG A 113 29.94 -14.85 25.54
CA ARG A 113 28.53 -14.56 25.27
C ARG A 113 27.67 -14.59 26.55
N GLY A 114 27.98 -15.49 27.49
CA GLY A 114 27.24 -15.62 28.75
C GLY A 114 27.33 -14.35 29.59
N ASP A 115 28.54 -13.83 29.74
CA ASP A 115 28.81 -12.59 30.48
C ASP A 115 28.03 -11.41 29.88
N LEU A 116 28.02 -11.31 28.55
CA LEU A 116 27.29 -10.24 27.84
C LEU A 116 25.77 -10.32 28.04
N VAL A 117 25.19 -11.53 28.11
CA VAL A 117 23.75 -11.71 28.35
C VAL A 117 23.40 -11.32 29.79
N ASN A 118 24.21 -11.72 30.77
CA ASN A 118 24.02 -11.33 32.17
C ASN A 118 24.06 -9.80 32.32
N ASP A 119 25.08 -9.17 31.75
CA ASP A 119 25.23 -7.71 31.75
C ASP A 119 24.03 -7.01 31.10
N LEU A 120 23.46 -7.56 30.01
CA LEU A 120 22.29 -7.00 29.35
C LEU A 120 21.01 -7.14 30.19
N GLN A 121 20.86 -8.23 30.92
CA GLN A 121 19.69 -8.47 31.78
C GLN A 121 19.67 -7.54 33.00
N SER A 122 20.83 -7.18 33.56
CA SER A 122 20.94 -6.24 34.69
C SER A 122 20.47 -4.82 34.37
N TYR A 123 20.35 -4.44 33.09
CA TYR A 123 19.88 -3.11 32.66
C TYR A 123 18.37 -3.03 32.38
N HIS A 124 17.65 -4.14 32.47
CA HIS A 124 16.20 -4.22 32.21
C HIS A 124 15.32 -3.97 33.45
N GLN A 125 15.88 -3.46 34.55
CA GLN A 125 15.16 -3.08 35.77
C GLN A 125 14.42 -1.75 35.62
#